data_AF-A0A3S0DKX4-F1
#
_entry.id   AF-A0A3S0DKX4-F1
#
_cell.length_a   1.000
_cell.length_b   1.000
_cell.length_c   1.000
_cell.angle_alpha   90.00
_cell.angle_beta   90.00
_cell.angle_gamma   90.00
#
_symmetry.space_group_name_H-M   'P 1'
#
loop_
_entity.id
_entity.type
_entity.pdbx_description
1 polymer ?
#
loop_
_entity_poly.entity_id
_entity_poly.type
_entity_poly.pdbx_seq_one_letter_code
_entity_poly.pdbx_strand_id
1 'polypeptide(L)'
;MTTTPTAYIGQAVADLRWLTTVPHTIDHCVKLRAQQIAAERTRWAYGASPTEMVEDIIDSAWGTGQHADPTGDGFGRRHDDDAHETMASIRHAADLVRSSAIDAHHHAARLLEVEPRAPHPSHGLMATLNEAEVMLIVLRDRIIPNDPDDPDVRSSAITVLADNPHMMWLLRSAVGETASWLRATCEAAFNAASGPERDAVPGRKPDECRLCGSWRKGTVAVSRGRCEQCTAFQDHHKCKPTEAIVRRWEATGTSSTPPGMILEAKAHGRKRARSVG
;
A
#
# COMPACT_ATOMS: atom_id res chain seq x y z
N MET A 1 -7.99 -26.01 21.89
CA MET A 1 -6.58 -25.64 21.70
C MET A 1 -6.34 -24.38 22.52
N THR A 2 -5.58 -24.46 23.60
CA THR A 2 -5.14 -23.28 24.36
C THR A 2 -4.10 -22.54 23.52
N THR A 3 -4.50 -21.42 22.92
CA THR A 3 -3.59 -20.57 22.14
C THR A 3 -2.54 -19.97 23.07
N THR A 4 -1.27 -20.29 22.79
CA THR A 4 -0.13 -19.82 23.58
C THR A 4 0.20 -18.36 23.27
N PRO A 5 0.87 -17.62 24.18
CA PRO A 5 1.43 -16.29 23.92
C PRO A 5 2.17 -16.20 22.57
N THR A 6 2.95 -17.24 22.23
CA THR A 6 3.69 -17.35 20.98
C THR A 6 2.80 -17.43 19.74
N ALA A 7 1.62 -18.04 19.84
CA ALA A 7 0.66 -18.10 18.73
C ALA A 7 0.05 -16.71 18.45
N TYR A 8 -0.32 -15.97 19.51
CA TYR A 8 -0.82 -14.60 19.36
C TYR A 8 0.22 -13.66 18.76
N ILE A 9 1.46 -13.74 19.26
CA ILE A 9 2.58 -12.97 18.71
C ILE A 9 2.82 -13.33 17.24
N GLY A 10 2.85 -14.62 16.91
CA GLY A 10 3.06 -15.10 15.54
C GLY A 10 2.01 -14.58 14.56
N GLN A 11 0.73 -14.65 14.95
CA GLN A 11 -0.37 -14.14 14.14
C GLN A 11 -0.29 -12.61 13.96
N ALA A 12 -0.08 -11.87 15.05
CA ALA A 12 0.03 -10.41 14.98
C ALA A 12 1.20 -9.96 14.10
N VAL A 13 2.36 -10.63 14.19
CA VAL A 13 3.52 -10.36 13.32
C VAL A 13 3.17 -10.63 11.85
N ALA A 14 2.45 -11.71 11.55
CA ALA A 14 2.04 -12.00 10.17
C ALA A 14 1.08 -10.94 9.61
N ASP A 15 0.14 -10.46 10.42
CA ASP A 15 -0.83 -9.43 10.03
C ASP A 15 -0.16 -8.06 9.85
N LEU A 16 0.74 -7.68 10.75
CA LEU A 16 1.53 -6.45 10.62
C LEU A 16 2.46 -6.50 9.41
N ARG A 17 3.12 -7.64 9.16
CA ARG A 17 4.01 -7.81 8.01
C ARG A 17 3.27 -7.68 6.69
N TRP A 18 2.03 -8.16 6.62
CA TRP A 18 1.18 -7.94 5.44
C TRP A 18 0.99 -6.44 5.19
N LEU A 19 0.71 -5.66 6.25
CA LEU A 19 0.51 -4.20 6.19
C LEU A 19 1.78 -3.37 5.94
N THR A 20 2.97 -3.95 6.10
CA THR A 20 4.25 -3.25 5.87
C THR A 20 4.91 -3.66 4.55
N THR A 21 4.38 -4.69 3.86
CA THR A 21 4.94 -5.23 2.62
C THR A 21 4.20 -4.72 1.38
N VAL A 22 4.94 -4.33 0.34
CA VAL A 22 4.39 -3.95 -0.98
C VAL A 22 3.72 -5.17 -1.63
N PRO A 23 2.52 -5.05 -2.23
CA PRO A 23 1.74 -3.82 -2.50
C PRO A 23 0.81 -3.36 -1.38
N HIS A 24 0.69 -4.11 -0.29
CA HIS A 24 -0.34 -3.95 0.74
C HIS A 24 0.06 -2.97 1.86
N THR A 25 0.92 -2.00 1.55
CA THR A 25 1.39 -1.07 2.58
C THR A 25 0.20 -0.31 3.18
N ILE A 26 0.21 -0.08 4.50
CA ILE A 26 -0.89 0.60 5.19
C ILE A 26 -1.19 1.97 4.55
N ASP A 27 -0.16 2.71 4.15
CA ASP A 27 -0.32 4.00 3.45
C ASP A 27 -1.00 3.83 2.07
N HIS A 28 -0.69 2.75 1.35
CA HIS A 28 -1.36 2.43 0.09
C HIS A 28 -2.83 2.05 0.31
N CYS A 29 -3.11 1.18 1.27
CA CYS A 29 -4.47 0.76 1.59
C CYS A 29 -5.33 1.94 2.09
N VAL A 30 -4.75 2.82 2.91
CA VAL A 30 -5.36 4.08 3.34
C VAL A 30 -5.70 4.97 2.14
N LYS A 31 -4.77 5.10 1.19
CA LYS A 31 -5.01 5.88 -0.03
C LYS A 31 -6.15 5.30 -0.87
N LEU A 32 -6.20 3.98 -1.04
CA LEU A 32 -7.28 3.30 -1.75
C LEU A 32 -8.63 3.49 -1.04
N ARG A 33 -8.66 3.39 0.30
CA ARG A 33 -9.87 3.64 1.08
C ARG A 33 -10.34 5.09 0.97
N ALA A 34 -9.43 6.05 1.02
CA ALA A 34 -9.76 7.47 0.82
C ALA A 34 -10.34 7.74 -0.58
N GLN A 35 -9.83 7.05 -1.61
CA GLN A 35 -10.37 7.13 -2.97
C GLN A 35 -11.78 6.52 -3.07
N GLN A 36 -12.02 5.38 -2.42
CA GLN A 36 -13.35 4.76 -2.36
C GLN A 36 -14.35 5.68 -1.67
N ILE A 37 -13.99 6.24 -0.52
CA ILE A 37 -14.83 7.22 0.20
C ILE A 37 -15.13 8.43 -0.68
N ALA A 38 -14.12 8.96 -1.38
CA ALA A 38 -14.32 10.09 -2.28
C ALA A 38 -15.28 9.73 -3.41
N ALA A 39 -15.14 8.55 -4.01
CA ALA A 39 -16.03 8.04 -5.06
C ALA A 39 -17.47 7.81 -4.56
N GLU A 40 -17.63 7.26 -3.35
CA GLU A 40 -18.92 7.09 -2.67
C GLU A 40 -19.61 8.44 -2.41
N ARG A 41 -18.84 9.47 -2.03
CA ARG A 41 -19.35 10.84 -1.79
C ARG A 41 -19.70 11.59 -3.08
N THR A 42 -18.96 11.38 -4.16
CA THR A 42 -19.34 11.86 -5.50
C THR A 42 -20.33 10.88 -6.13
N ARG A 43 -21.49 10.71 -5.49
CA ARG A 43 -22.55 9.81 -5.97
C ARG A 43 -23.15 10.27 -7.31
N TRP A 44 -23.07 11.56 -7.59
CA TRP A 44 -23.64 12.17 -8.79
C TRP A 44 -22.56 12.58 -9.79
N ALA A 45 -22.72 12.15 -11.04
CA ALA A 45 -21.89 12.62 -12.15
C ALA A 45 -22.08 14.14 -12.36
N TYR A 46 -21.04 14.81 -12.86
CA TYR A 46 -21.14 16.21 -13.25
C TYR A 46 -22.20 16.38 -14.35
N GLY A 47 -23.32 17.05 -14.03
CA GLY A 47 -24.47 17.22 -14.92
C GLY A 47 -25.71 16.39 -14.56
N ALA A 48 -25.70 15.63 -13.46
CA ALA A 48 -26.91 14.99 -12.94
C ALA A 48 -28.01 16.05 -12.68
N SER A 49 -29.23 15.74 -13.10
CA SER A 49 -30.38 16.62 -12.95
C SER A 49 -30.90 16.60 -11.51
N PRO A 50 -31.50 17.71 -11.01
CA PRO A 50 -32.11 17.73 -9.68
C PRO A 50 -33.16 16.62 -9.46
N THR A 51 -33.84 16.19 -10.51
CA THR A 51 -34.80 15.09 -10.49
C THR A 51 -34.14 13.73 -10.27
N GLU A 52 -33.03 13.43 -10.94
CA GLU A 52 -32.27 12.17 -10.73
C GLU A 52 -31.67 12.11 -9.31
N MET A 53 -31.27 13.25 -8.76
CA MET A 53 -30.80 13.32 -7.37
C MET A 53 -31.94 13.06 -6.37
N VAL A 54 -33.13 13.60 -6.62
CA VAL A 54 -34.30 13.44 -5.75
C VAL A 54 -34.86 12.02 -5.79
N GLU A 55 -34.88 11.37 -6.96
CA GLU A 55 -35.32 9.97 -7.09
C GLU A 55 -34.40 9.01 -6.31
N ASP A 56 -33.07 9.18 -6.39
CA ASP A 56 -32.11 8.38 -5.61
C ASP A 56 -32.20 8.64 -4.10
N ILE A 57 -32.50 9.88 -3.70
CA ILE A 57 -32.74 10.24 -2.29
C ILE A 57 -34.04 9.59 -1.77
N ILE A 58 -35.10 9.56 -2.58
CA ILE A 58 -36.38 8.95 -2.20
C ILE A 58 -36.23 7.43 -2.06
N ASP A 59 -35.50 6.77 -2.96
CA ASP A 59 -35.24 5.32 -2.88
C ASP A 59 -34.36 4.94 -1.67
N SER A 60 -33.50 5.85 -1.21
CA SER A 60 -32.61 5.60 -0.06
C SER A 60 -33.19 5.98 1.31
N ALA A 61 -34.24 6.82 1.37
CA ALA A 61 -34.76 7.38 2.62
C ALA A 61 -35.80 6.53 3.37
N TRP A 62 -36.35 5.45 2.78
CA TRP A 62 -37.35 4.61 3.47
C TRP A 62 -36.73 3.39 4.16
N GLY A 63 -35.89 3.65 5.16
CA GLY A 63 -35.55 2.70 6.23
C GLY A 63 -36.41 2.98 7.45
N THR A 64 -37.25 2.01 7.86
CA THR A 64 -38.12 2.09 9.03
C THR A 64 -37.34 2.51 10.28
N GLY A 65 -37.61 3.71 10.78
CA GLY A 65 -37.12 4.16 12.07
C GLY A 65 -37.69 3.29 13.19
N GLN A 66 -36.89 2.32 13.65
CA GLN A 66 -37.08 1.69 14.94
C GLN A 66 -35.97 2.19 15.86
N HIS A 67 -36.38 2.77 16.98
CA HIS A 67 -35.52 3.01 18.13
C HIS A 67 -34.79 1.70 18.45
N ALA A 68 -33.45 1.74 18.46
CA ALA A 68 -32.62 0.60 18.80
C ALA A 68 -32.92 0.14 20.23
N ASP A 69 -33.69 -0.93 20.34
CA ASP A 69 -33.71 -1.82 21.49
C ASP A 69 -32.31 -2.44 21.61
N PRO A 70 -31.60 -2.36 22.75
CA PRO A 70 -30.18 -2.71 22.85
C PRO A 70 -29.90 -4.22 22.84
N THR A 71 -30.87 -5.03 22.41
CA THR A 71 -30.76 -6.48 22.30
C THR A 71 -31.39 -6.95 20.99
N GLY A 72 -30.63 -6.89 19.91
CA GLY A 72 -31.06 -7.42 18.62
C GLY A 72 -29.92 -7.45 17.62
N ASP A 73 -29.55 -8.65 17.21
CA ASP A 73 -28.56 -8.94 16.17
C ASP A 73 -28.86 -8.13 14.89
N GLY A 74 -28.01 -7.14 14.61
CA GLY A 74 -28.20 -6.18 13.52
C GLY A 74 -26.94 -5.97 12.71
N PHE A 75 -26.43 -7.04 12.10
CA PHE A 75 -25.45 -6.94 11.02
C PHE A 75 -26.09 -6.20 9.81
N GLY A 76 -25.61 -4.99 9.53
CA GLY A 76 -25.63 -4.41 8.19
C GLY A 76 -26.58 -3.24 7.95
N ARG A 77 -26.08 -2.01 8.15
CA ARG A 77 -26.27 -0.88 7.20
C ARG A 77 -25.24 0.21 7.48
N ARG A 78 -24.49 0.60 6.44
CA ARG A 78 -23.42 1.62 6.43
C ARG A 78 -24.00 3.01 6.75
N HIS A 79 -23.38 3.71 7.69
CA HIS A 79 -23.65 5.12 7.96
C HIS A 79 -22.59 5.94 7.19
N ASP A 80 -22.98 6.94 6.40
CA ASP A 80 -22.05 7.74 5.57
C ASP A 80 -21.13 8.68 6.39
N ASP A 81 -21.22 8.65 7.72
CA ASP A 81 -20.28 9.27 8.66
C ASP A 81 -19.05 8.38 8.95
N ASP A 82 -19.15 7.08 8.66
CA ASP A 82 -18.13 6.06 8.97
C ASP A 82 -16.81 6.27 8.22
N ALA A 83 -16.78 7.06 7.16
CA ALA A 83 -15.63 7.19 6.28
C ALA A 83 -14.45 7.96 6.91
N HIS A 84 -14.73 9.07 7.60
CA HIS A 84 -13.70 9.82 8.36
C HIS A 84 -13.38 9.12 9.68
N GLU A 85 -14.40 8.47 10.27
CA GLU A 85 -14.23 7.59 11.40
C GLU A 85 -13.28 6.43 11.05
N THR A 86 -13.39 5.82 9.87
CA THR A 86 -12.50 4.72 9.43
C THR A 86 -11.03 5.18 9.39
N MET A 87 -10.75 6.38 8.89
CA MET A 87 -9.37 6.89 8.79
C MET A 87 -8.77 7.25 10.14
N ALA A 88 -9.55 7.88 11.02
CA ALA A 88 -9.15 8.14 12.40
C ALA A 88 -8.98 6.81 13.17
N SER A 89 -9.88 5.85 12.96
CA SER A 89 -9.84 4.51 13.56
C SER A 89 -8.66 3.68 13.08
N ILE A 90 -8.26 3.75 11.81
CA ILE A 90 -7.03 3.09 11.32
C ILE A 90 -5.80 3.66 12.02
N ARG A 91 -5.72 5.00 12.16
CA ARG A 91 -4.60 5.64 12.86
C ARG A 91 -4.59 5.27 14.35
N HIS A 92 -5.75 5.36 14.99
CA HIS A 92 -5.91 4.99 16.39
C HIS A 92 -5.55 3.52 16.64
N ALA A 93 -6.01 2.61 15.78
CA ALA A 93 -5.69 1.19 15.87
C ALA A 93 -4.18 0.93 15.66
N ALA A 94 -3.53 1.62 14.72
CA ALA A 94 -2.08 1.50 14.54
C ALA A 94 -1.30 1.98 15.79
N ASP A 95 -1.73 3.09 16.40
CA ASP A 95 -1.15 3.59 17.65
C ASP A 95 -1.43 2.66 18.84
N LEU A 96 -2.63 2.07 18.90
CA LEU A 96 -3.02 1.11 19.92
C LEU A 96 -2.18 -0.17 19.82
N VAL A 97 -1.99 -0.72 18.62
CA VAL A 97 -1.13 -1.90 18.42
C VAL A 97 0.30 -1.59 18.83
N ARG A 98 0.85 -0.43 18.43
CA ARG A 98 2.22 -0.03 18.79
C ARG A 98 2.38 0.11 20.30
N SER A 99 1.52 0.90 20.96
CA SER A 99 1.58 1.11 22.41
C SER A 99 1.43 -0.20 23.17
N SER A 100 0.47 -1.04 22.77
CA SER A 100 0.23 -2.36 23.39
C SER A 100 1.38 -3.34 23.16
N ALA A 101 2.05 -3.30 22.01
CA ALA A 101 3.24 -4.12 21.74
C ALA A 101 4.43 -3.69 22.61
N ILE A 102 4.63 -2.37 22.79
CA ILE A 102 5.65 -1.84 23.70
C ILE A 102 5.33 -2.22 25.15
N ASP A 103 4.07 -2.08 25.57
CA ASP A 103 3.63 -2.43 26.92
C ASP A 103 3.77 -3.93 27.19
N ALA A 104 3.40 -4.79 26.23
CA ALA A 104 3.61 -6.23 26.31
C ALA A 104 5.09 -6.59 26.44
N HIS A 105 5.96 -5.96 25.64
CA HIS A 105 7.40 -6.17 25.70
C HIS A 105 8.00 -5.74 27.05
N HIS A 106 7.67 -4.55 27.54
CA HIS A 106 8.11 -4.09 28.86
C HIS A 106 7.53 -4.93 29.99
N HIS A 107 6.28 -5.40 29.87
CA HIS A 107 5.66 -6.23 30.88
C HIS A 107 6.31 -7.63 30.93
N ALA A 108 6.59 -8.23 29.77
CA ALA A 108 7.32 -9.49 29.68
C ALA A 108 8.71 -9.39 30.30
N ALA A 109 9.45 -8.33 29.98
CA ALA A 109 10.77 -8.04 30.52
C ALA A 109 10.74 -8.01 32.05
N ARG A 110 9.72 -7.37 32.65
CA ARG A 110 9.51 -7.36 34.11
C ARG A 110 9.17 -8.74 34.68
N LEU A 111 8.30 -9.50 34.03
CA LEU A 111 7.87 -10.82 34.51
C LEU A 111 8.99 -11.87 34.45
N LEU A 112 9.90 -11.72 33.49
CA LEU A 112 10.99 -12.66 33.24
C LEU A 112 12.35 -12.15 33.73
N GLU A 113 12.36 -10.99 34.40
CA GLU A 113 13.57 -10.35 34.95
C GLU A 113 14.69 -10.13 33.91
N VAL A 114 14.30 -9.74 32.69
CA VAL A 114 15.21 -9.44 31.57
C VAL A 114 15.21 -7.93 31.30
N GLU A 115 16.36 -7.39 30.86
CA GLU A 115 16.47 -5.98 30.49
C GLU A 115 15.61 -5.66 29.25
N PRO A 116 14.68 -4.69 29.32
CA PRO A 116 13.86 -4.31 28.18
C PRO A 116 14.69 -3.55 27.13
N ARG A 117 14.43 -3.83 25.85
CA ARG A 117 14.89 -2.96 24.77
C ARG A 117 14.11 -1.66 24.74
N ALA A 118 14.80 -0.53 24.58
CA ALA A 118 14.17 0.78 24.37
C ALA A 118 13.43 0.85 23.01
N PRO A 119 12.22 1.45 22.97
CA PRO A 119 11.51 1.71 21.72
C PRO A 119 12.28 2.68 20.82
N HIS A 120 12.09 2.55 19.50
CA HIS A 120 12.71 3.45 18.53
C HIS A 120 11.67 4.50 18.12
N PRO A 121 11.92 5.81 18.30
CA PRO A 121 10.95 6.82 17.90
C PRO A 121 10.67 6.71 16.40
N SER A 122 9.42 6.42 16.05
CA SER A 122 8.97 6.22 14.68
C SER A 122 7.90 7.27 14.33
N HIS A 123 7.93 7.76 13.08
CA HIS A 123 7.00 8.75 12.57
C HIS A 123 6.30 8.25 11.31
N GLY A 124 4.97 8.31 11.28
CA GLY A 124 4.13 7.82 10.18
C GLY A 124 3.66 6.38 10.36
N LEU A 125 2.51 6.03 9.74
CA LEU A 125 1.80 4.76 9.97
C LEU A 125 2.65 3.52 9.72
N MET A 126 3.39 3.50 8.60
CA MET A 126 4.28 2.38 8.30
C MET A 126 5.38 2.22 9.35
N ALA A 127 5.96 3.33 9.81
CA ALA A 127 7.01 3.29 10.83
C ALA A 127 6.45 2.84 12.20
N THR A 128 5.23 3.27 12.54
CA THR A 128 4.46 2.84 13.73
C THR A 128 4.23 1.33 13.73
N LEU A 129 3.78 0.76 12.59
CA LEU A 129 3.56 -0.69 12.49
C LEU A 129 4.86 -1.49 12.46
N ASN A 130 5.91 -0.98 11.80
CA ASN A 130 7.23 -1.61 11.81
C ASN A 130 7.80 -1.66 13.24
N GLU A 131 7.62 -0.60 14.03
CA GLU A 131 8.05 -0.59 15.43
C GLU A 131 7.29 -1.65 16.25
N ALA A 132 5.96 -1.75 16.07
CA ALA A 132 5.16 -2.78 16.71
C ALA A 132 5.61 -4.21 16.32
N GLU A 133 5.86 -4.45 15.02
CA GLU A 133 6.39 -5.73 14.52
C GLU A 133 7.73 -6.07 15.19
N VAL A 134 8.66 -5.10 15.26
CA VAL A 134 9.96 -5.29 15.89
C VAL A 134 9.83 -5.62 17.38
N MET A 135 8.96 -4.92 18.13
CA MET A 135 8.75 -5.22 19.55
C MET A 135 8.21 -6.64 19.76
N LEU A 136 7.28 -7.08 18.91
CA LEU A 136 6.73 -8.43 18.97
C LEU A 136 7.75 -9.51 18.58
N ILE A 137 8.60 -9.25 17.58
CA ILE A 137 9.70 -10.15 17.20
C ILE A 137 10.73 -10.26 18.33
N VAL A 138 11.11 -9.14 18.96
CA VAL A 138 12.05 -9.15 20.08
C VAL A 138 11.45 -9.86 21.29
N LEU A 139 10.17 -9.65 21.57
CA LEU A 139 9.45 -10.39 22.60
C LEU A 139 9.52 -11.91 22.34
N ARG A 140 9.25 -12.33 21.10
CA ARG A 140 9.26 -13.75 20.70
C ARG A 140 10.65 -14.39 20.72
N ASP A 141 11.66 -13.69 20.21
CA ASP A 141 12.96 -14.28 19.89
C ASP A 141 14.02 -14.02 20.98
N ARG A 142 13.80 -13.00 21.82
CA ARG A 142 14.80 -12.53 22.77
C ARG A 142 14.34 -12.58 24.21
N ILE A 143 13.08 -12.23 24.48
CA ILE A 143 12.52 -12.25 25.83
C ILE A 143 11.97 -13.64 26.16
N ILE A 144 11.28 -14.29 25.22
CA ILE A 144 10.97 -15.71 25.32
C ILE A 144 12.22 -16.45 24.83
N PRO A 145 13.02 -17.08 25.71
CA PRO A 145 14.25 -17.73 25.29
C PRO A 145 13.92 -18.83 24.30
N ASN A 146 14.53 -18.77 23.13
CA ASN A 146 14.39 -19.79 22.10
C ASN A 146 15.72 -20.51 21.94
N ASP A 147 16.24 -21.04 23.05
CA ASP A 147 17.42 -21.90 23.05
C ASP A 147 17.00 -23.30 22.61
N PRO A 148 17.46 -23.79 21.44
CA PRO A 148 17.15 -25.14 21.00
C PRO A 148 17.71 -26.22 21.95
N ASP A 149 18.73 -25.88 22.74
CA ASP A 149 19.39 -26.79 23.69
C ASP A 149 18.74 -26.76 25.09
N ASP A 150 17.86 -25.79 25.37
CA ASP A 150 17.11 -25.69 26.64
C ASP A 150 15.60 -25.38 26.42
N PRO A 151 14.80 -26.41 26.05
CA PRO A 151 13.36 -26.27 25.84
C PRO A 151 12.56 -26.02 27.13
N ASP A 152 13.13 -26.31 28.30
CA ASP A 152 12.47 -26.19 29.59
C ASP A 152 12.39 -24.73 30.04
N VAL A 153 13.45 -23.95 29.80
CA VAL A 153 13.46 -22.50 30.01
C VAL A 153 12.40 -21.80 29.14
N ARG A 154 12.30 -22.19 27.86
CA ARG A 154 11.27 -21.67 26.95
C ARG A 154 9.86 -21.97 27.46
N SER A 155 9.63 -23.21 27.88
CA SER A 155 8.32 -23.67 28.39
C SER A 155 7.92 -22.95 29.67
N SER A 156 8.89 -22.71 30.56
CA SER A 156 8.70 -21.95 31.80
C SER A 156 8.35 -20.49 31.53
N ALA A 157 9.08 -19.82 30.63
CA ALA A 157 8.78 -18.45 30.24
C ALA A 157 7.38 -18.32 29.60
N ILE A 158 7.01 -19.24 28.71
CA ILE A 158 5.67 -19.28 28.11
C ILE A 158 4.59 -19.43 29.18
N THR A 159 4.81 -20.29 30.18
CA THR A 159 3.87 -20.53 31.28
C THR A 159 3.68 -19.26 32.12
N VAL A 160 4.78 -18.59 32.52
CA VAL A 160 4.73 -17.32 33.27
C VAL A 160 3.93 -16.25 32.53
N LEU A 161 4.11 -16.13 31.21
CA LEU A 161 3.37 -15.17 30.40
C LEU A 161 1.90 -15.56 30.22
N ALA A 162 1.61 -16.86 30.06
CA ALA A 162 0.25 -17.37 29.88
C ALA A 162 -0.60 -17.25 31.16
N ASP A 163 0.03 -17.42 32.32
CA ASP A 163 -0.63 -17.32 33.63
C ASP A 163 -0.89 -15.87 34.05
N ASN A 164 -0.32 -14.89 33.35
CA ASN A 164 -0.57 -13.48 33.60
C ASN A 164 -1.76 -12.96 32.77
N PRO A 165 -2.91 -12.61 33.40
CA PRO A 165 -4.12 -12.21 32.67
C PRO A 165 -3.96 -10.91 31.87
N HIS A 166 -3.16 -9.97 32.38
CA HIS A 166 -2.92 -8.70 31.70
C HIS A 166 -2.08 -8.89 30.44
N MET A 167 -1.05 -9.74 30.52
CA MET A 167 -0.23 -10.12 29.37
C MET A 167 -1.07 -10.81 28.29
N MET A 168 -1.92 -11.75 28.69
CA MET A 168 -2.81 -12.43 27.76
C MET A 168 -3.82 -11.47 27.12
N TRP A 169 -4.35 -10.50 27.88
CA TRP A 169 -5.20 -9.45 27.32
C TRP A 169 -4.46 -8.56 26.31
N LEU A 170 -3.23 -8.13 26.62
CA LEU A 170 -2.39 -7.34 25.71
C LEU A 170 -2.13 -8.09 24.40
N LEU A 171 -1.70 -9.35 24.48
CA LEU A 171 -1.33 -10.13 23.30
C LEU A 171 -2.55 -10.54 22.45
N ARG A 172 -3.64 -10.97 23.10
CA ARG A 172 -4.84 -11.43 22.40
C ARG A 172 -5.64 -10.27 21.83
N SER A 173 -6.07 -9.34 22.67
CA SER A 173 -7.06 -8.34 22.29
C SER A 173 -6.38 -7.07 21.78
N ALA A 174 -5.55 -6.44 22.61
CA ALA A 174 -5.00 -5.13 22.27
C ALA A 174 -4.06 -5.19 21.05
N VAL A 175 -3.25 -6.25 20.94
CA VAL A 175 -2.37 -6.50 19.79
C VAL A 175 -3.05 -7.38 18.75
N GLY A 176 -3.44 -8.62 19.10
CA GLY A 176 -3.89 -9.62 18.14
C GLY A 176 -5.16 -9.24 17.39
N GLU A 177 -6.26 -8.98 18.10
CA GLU A 177 -7.55 -8.61 17.51
C GLU A 177 -7.45 -7.27 16.75
N THR A 178 -6.70 -6.30 17.27
CA THR A 178 -6.50 -5.01 16.59
C THR A 178 -5.67 -5.13 15.31
N ALA A 179 -4.58 -5.91 15.31
CA ALA A 179 -3.77 -6.16 14.11
C ALA A 179 -4.55 -6.93 13.05
N SER A 180 -5.35 -7.92 13.47
CA SER A 180 -6.23 -8.68 12.59
C SER A 180 -7.31 -7.79 11.97
N TRP A 181 -7.94 -6.91 12.77
CA TRP A 181 -8.90 -5.93 12.29
C TRP A 181 -8.28 -4.95 11.28
N LEU A 182 -7.07 -4.44 11.57
CA LEU A 182 -6.33 -3.56 10.66
C LEU A 182 -6.08 -4.23 9.31
N ARG A 183 -5.61 -5.48 9.34
CA ARG A 183 -5.40 -6.28 8.13
C ARG A 183 -6.70 -6.45 7.37
N ALA A 184 -7.75 -6.96 8.01
CA ALA A 184 -9.03 -7.21 7.34
C ALA A 184 -9.61 -5.94 6.70
N THR A 185 -9.49 -4.80 7.40
CA THR A 185 -9.94 -3.50 6.90
C THR A 185 -9.14 -3.05 5.68
N CYS A 186 -7.80 -3.17 5.73
CA CYS A 186 -6.93 -2.81 4.62
C CYS A 186 -7.07 -3.77 3.43
N GLU A 187 -7.25 -5.07 3.68
CA GLU A 187 -7.49 -6.10 2.69
C GLU A 187 -8.83 -5.88 1.98
N ALA A 188 -9.89 -5.53 2.71
CA ALA A 188 -11.17 -5.15 2.10
C ALA A 188 -11.03 -3.92 1.19
N ALA A 189 -10.29 -2.89 1.63
CA ALA A 189 -10.03 -1.71 0.82
C ALA A 189 -9.20 -2.05 -0.44
N PHE A 190 -8.18 -2.88 -0.30
CA PHE A 190 -7.33 -3.32 -1.40
C PHE A 190 -8.10 -4.17 -2.43
N ASN A 191 -8.90 -5.12 -1.97
CA ASN A 191 -9.72 -6.01 -2.82
C ASN A 191 -10.81 -5.21 -3.54
N ALA A 192 -11.50 -4.30 -2.84
CA ALA A 192 -12.51 -3.45 -3.44
C ALA A 192 -11.92 -2.51 -4.53
N ALA A 193 -10.67 -2.06 -4.38
CA ALA A 193 -9.99 -1.26 -5.40
C ALA A 193 -9.49 -2.10 -6.58
N SER A 194 -9.16 -3.37 -6.34
CA SER A 194 -8.68 -4.32 -7.36
C SER A 194 -9.81 -4.82 -8.27
N GLY A 195 -11.08 -4.66 -7.87
CA GLY A 195 -12.26 -5.17 -8.58
C GLY A 195 -12.40 -6.69 -8.48
N PRO A 196 -13.49 -7.31 -8.99
CA PRO A 196 -13.52 -8.76 -9.17
C PRO A 196 -12.32 -9.12 -10.05
N GLU A 197 -11.46 -10.01 -9.53
CA GLU A 197 -10.19 -10.46 -10.09
C GLU A 197 -10.16 -10.27 -11.61
N ARG A 198 -9.73 -9.08 -12.04
CA ARG A 198 -9.43 -8.88 -13.44
C ARG A 198 -8.12 -9.62 -13.60
N ASP A 199 -8.22 -10.80 -14.20
CA ASP A 199 -7.09 -11.57 -14.71
C ASP A 199 -5.98 -10.60 -15.04
N ALA A 200 -4.84 -10.72 -14.34
CA ALA A 200 -3.71 -9.83 -14.49
C ALA A 200 -3.52 -9.58 -15.98
N VAL A 201 -3.93 -8.40 -16.47
CA VAL A 201 -3.82 -8.08 -17.89
C VAL A 201 -2.32 -8.17 -18.13
N PRO A 202 -1.82 -9.15 -18.90
CA PRO A 202 -0.40 -9.32 -19.09
C PRO A 202 0.11 -7.95 -19.53
N GLY A 203 0.98 -7.35 -18.72
CA GLY A 203 1.37 -5.95 -18.86
C GLY A 203 1.64 -5.70 -20.33
N ARG A 204 0.82 -4.85 -20.95
CA ARG A 204 0.87 -4.61 -22.39
C ARG A 204 2.33 -4.35 -22.73
N LYS A 205 2.95 -5.24 -23.51
CA LYS A 205 4.38 -5.15 -23.84
C LYS A 205 4.64 -3.70 -24.27
N PRO A 206 5.56 -2.98 -23.60
CA PRO A 206 5.74 -1.57 -23.89
C PRO A 206 6.01 -1.39 -25.38
N ASP A 207 5.23 -0.52 -26.03
CA ASP A 207 5.41 -0.26 -27.45
C ASP A 207 6.82 0.28 -27.69
N GLU A 208 7.54 -0.26 -28.67
CA GLU A 208 8.86 0.24 -29.03
C GLU A 208 8.77 1.62 -29.70
N CYS A 209 9.83 2.41 -29.60
CA CYS A 209 9.89 3.73 -30.18
C CYS A 209 9.74 3.65 -31.72
N ARG A 210 8.70 4.28 -32.27
CA ARG A 210 8.46 4.30 -33.73
C ARG A 210 9.53 5.04 -34.55
N LEU A 211 10.41 5.81 -33.91
CA LEU A 211 11.46 6.58 -34.59
C LEU A 211 12.82 5.88 -34.58
N CYS A 212 13.16 5.22 -33.47
CA CYS A 212 14.48 4.61 -33.33
C CYS A 212 14.45 3.14 -32.95
N GLY A 213 13.28 2.54 -32.72
CA GLY A 213 13.14 1.11 -32.39
C GLY A 213 13.65 0.20 -33.50
N SER A 214 13.58 0.65 -34.75
CA SER A 214 14.21 -0.06 -35.88
C SER A 214 15.74 -0.03 -35.86
N TRP A 215 16.35 0.90 -35.11
CA TRP A 215 17.80 1.09 -35.05
C TRP A 215 18.39 0.65 -33.71
N ARG A 216 17.57 0.56 -32.66
CA ARG A 216 17.98 0.37 -31.27
C ARG A 216 17.02 -0.54 -30.52
N LYS A 217 17.56 -1.50 -29.77
CA LYS A 217 16.76 -2.43 -28.94
C LYS A 217 16.41 -1.78 -27.59
N GLY A 218 15.26 -2.15 -27.02
CA GLY A 218 14.85 -1.71 -25.68
C GLY A 218 14.40 -0.25 -25.58
N THR A 219 14.06 0.39 -26.71
CA THR A 219 13.60 1.78 -26.70
C THR A 219 12.10 1.85 -26.42
N VAL A 220 11.73 2.07 -25.16
CA VAL A 220 10.33 2.15 -24.74
C VAL A 220 9.70 3.48 -25.15
N ALA A 221 8.52 3.44 -25.79
CA ALA A 221 7.76 4.63 -26.11
C ALA A 221 7.09 5.21 -24.86
N VAL A 222 7.41 6.47 -24.53
CA VAL A 222 6.88 7.18 -23.36
C VAL A 222 5.83 8.22 -23.75
N SER A 223 5.87 8.76 -24.96
CA SER A 223 4.92 9.78 -25.42
C SER A 223 4.71 9.75 -26.92
N ARG A 224 3.44 9.69 -27.34
CA ARG A 224 3.03 9.62 -28.76
C ARG A 224 3.86 8.57 -29.53
N GLY A 225 4.07 7.37 -28.98
CA GLY A 225 4.85 6.31 -29.64
C GLY A 225 6.35 6.59 -29.81
N ARG A 226 6.95 7.54 -29.08
CA ARG A 226 8.37 7.90 -29.15
C ARG A 226 9.03 7.70 -27.77
N CYS A 227 10.29 7.29 -27.75
CA CYS A 227 11.09 7.30 -26.52
C CYS A 227 11.41 8.74 -26.07
N GLU A 228 11.87 8.87 -24.83
CA GLU A 228 12.15 10.16 -24.20
C GLU A 228 13.19 10.97 -24.98
N GLN A 229 14.28 10.32 -25.42
CA GLN A 229 15.34 10.95 -26.20
C GLN A 229 14.84 11.49 -27.54
N CYS A 230 14.02 10.73 -28.26
CA CYS A 230 13.44 11.17 -29.53
C CYS A 230 12.39 12.28 -29.34
N THR A 231 11.67 12.27 -28.22
CA THR A 231 10.71 13.32 -27.86
C THR A 231 11.45 14.63 -27.58
N ALA A 232 12.45 14.61 -26.69
CA ALA A 232 13.27 15.76 -26.37
C ALA A 232 13.95 16.37 -27.61
N PHE A 233 14.53 15.54 -28.48
CA PHE A 233 15.17 16.01 -29.70
C PHE A 233 14.17 16.69 -30.66
N GLN A 234 13.00 16.09 -30.85
CA GLN A 234 11.98 16.66 -31.73
C GLN A 234 11.37 17.94 -31.15
N ASP A 235 11.21 18.00 -29.83
CA ASP A 235 10.66 19.18 -29.17
C ASP A 235 11.65 20.34 -29.18
N HIS A 236 12.96 20.07 -29.05
CA HIS A 236 14.00 21.10 -29.06
C HIS A 236 14.37 21.56 -30.48
N HIS A 237 14.54 20.63 -31.43
CA HIS A 237 15.06 20.94 -32.77
C HIS A 237 13.99 20.98 -33.87
N LYS A 238 12.74 20.62 -33.55
CA LYS A 238 11.59 20.59 -34.45
C LYS A 238 11.80 19.73 -35.71
N CYS A 239 12.69 18.73 -35.63
CA CYS A 239 12.96 17.76 -36.69
C CYS A 239 13.06 16.34 -36.13
N LYS A 240 12.96 15.33 -37.00
CA LYS A 240 13.13 13.92 -36.61
C LYS A 240 14.61 13.57 -36.56
N PRO A 241 15.08 12.79 -35.56
CA PRO A 241 16.46 12.35 -35.52
C PRO A 241 16.74 11.34 -36.66
N THR A 242 17.97 11.36 -37.17
CA THR A 242 18.47 10.39 -38.16
C THR A 242 19.15 9.22 -37.46
N GLU A 243 19.38 8.12 -38.18
CA GLU A 243 20.09 6.94 -37.65
C GLU A 243 21.48 7.30 -37.11
N ALA A 244 22.23 8.17 -37.80
CA ALA A 244 23.55 8.61 -37.36
C ALA A 244 23.52 9.33 -35.99
N ILE A 245 22.52 10.18 -35.77
CA ILE A 245 22.32 10.87 -34.48
C ILE A 245 22.00 9.87 -33.38
N VAL A 246 21.13 8.92 -33.70
CA VAL A 246 20.67 7.87 -32.80
C VAL A 246 21.81 6.92 -32.38
N ARG A 247 22.62 6.45 -33.33
CA ARG A 247 23.80 5.61 -33.04
C ARG A 247 24.84 6.34 -32.21
N ARG A 248 25.01 7.64 -32.45
CA ARG A 248 25.90 8.48 -31.63
C ARG A 248 25.42 8.53 -30.18
N TRP A 249 24.11 8.69 -29.94
CA TRP A 249 23.57 8.70 -28.58
C TRP A 249 23.80 7.39 -27.83
N GLU A 250 23.76 6.24 -28.52
CA GLU A 250 24.15 4.95 -27.92
C GLU A 250 25.65 4.90 -27.61
N ALA A 251 26.49 5.32 -28.55
CA ALA A 251 27.94 5.29 -28.38
C ALA A 251 28.43 6.23 -27.28
N THR A 252 27.80 7.40 -27.11
CA THR A 252 28.22 8.42 -26.13
C THR A 252 27.40 8.40 -24.84
N GLY A 253 26.33 7.61 -24.77
CA GLY A 253 25.39 7.59 -23.64
C GLY A 253 24.67 8.91 -23.38
N THR A 254 24.77 9.88 -24.30
CA THR A 254 24.30 11.26 -24.12
C THR A 254 23.39 11.68 -25.26
N SER A 255 22.35 12.47 -24.95
CA SER A 255 21.38 13.01 -25.93
C SER A 255 21.86 14.27 -26.65
N SER A 256 23.06 14.75 -26.34
CA SER A 256 23.67 15.91 -27.01
C SER A 256 23.93 15.57 -28.48
N THR A 257 23.54 16.45 -29.42
CA THR A 257 23.76 16.24 -30.86
C THR A 257 24.55 17.42 -31.44
N PRO A 258 25.64 17.19 -32.21
CA PRO A 258 26.40 18.27 -32.82
C PRO A 258 25.56 19.10 -33.81
N PRO A 259 25.76 20.43 -33.89
CA PRO A 259 24.99 21.30 -34.79
C PRO A 259 24.99 20.86 -36.26
N GLY A 260 26.10 20.32 -36.76
CA GLY A 260 26.20 19.80 -38.14
C GLY A 260 25.19 18.67 -38.43
N MET A 261 25.05 17.72 -37.51
CA MET A 261 24.09 16.61 -37.67
C MET A 261 22.63 17.08 -37.54
N ILE A 262 22.37 18.14 -36.78
CA ILE A 262 21.02 18.74 -36.68
C ILE A 262 20.63 19.41 -38.00
N LEU A 263 21.57 20.10 -38.66
CA LEU A 263 21.35 20.72 -39.97
C LEU A 263 21.05 19.67 -41.04
N GLU A 264 21.80 18.57 -41.06
CA GLU A 264 21.55 17.44 -41.95
C GLU A 264 20.18 16.81 -41.71
N ALA A 265 19.79 16.59 -40.44
CA ALA A 265 18.47 16.07 -40.10
C ALA A 265 17.33 16.99 -40.56
N LYS A 266 17.49 18.31 -40.42
CA LYS A 266 16.53 19.31 -40.94
C LYS A 266 16.46 19.28 -42.46
N ALA A 267 17.59 19.13 -43.15
CA ALA A 267 17.65 19.03 -44.61
C ALA A 267 16.98 17.74 -45.11
N HIS A 268 17.21 16.60 -44.45
CA HIS A 268 16.54 15.34 -44.74
C HIS A 268 15.02 15.41 -44.54
N GLY A 269 14.56 16.11 -43.49
CA GLY A 269 13.13 16.36 -43.27
C GLY A 269 12.49 17.16 -44.40
N ARG A 270 13.17 18.21 -44.89
CA ARG A 270 12.69 19.04 -46.01
C ARG A 270 12.64 18.29 -47.34
N LYS A 271 13.62 17.41 -47.63
CA LYS A 271 13.61 16.58 -48.85
C LYS A 271 12.41 15.63 -48.88
N ARG A 272 12.05 15.00 -47.76
CA ARG A 272 10.88 14.11 -47.67
C ARG A 272 9.54 14.84 -47.78
N ALA A 273 9.43 16.06 -47.27
CA ALA A 273 8.21 16.87 -47.44
C ALA A 273 7.94 17.23 -48.91
N ARG A 274 9.01 17.39 -49.71
CA ARG A 274 8.93 17.75 -51.12
C ARG A 274 8.68 16.59 -52.08
N SER A 275 8.81 15.34 -51.61
CA SER A 275 8.58 14.12 -52.41
C SER A 275 7.21 13.49 -52.17
N VAL A 276 6.39 14.06 -51.30
CA VAL A 276 5.05 13.56 -50.91
C VAL A 276 3.94 14.59 -51.27
N GLY A 277 4.32 15.69 -51.92
CA GLY A 277 3.40 16.61 -52.60
C GLY A 277 3.61 16.53 -54.09
#